data_AF-A0A2R6KK01-F1
#
_entry.id   AF-A0A2R6KK01-F1
#
_cell.length_a   1.000
_cell.length_b   1.000
_cell.length_c   1.000
_cell.angle_alpha   90.00
_cell.angle_beta   90.00
_cell.angle_gamma   90.00
#
_symmetry.space_group_name_H-M   'P 1'
#
loop_
_entity.id
_entity.type
_entity.pdbx_description
1 polymer ?
#
loop_
_entity_poly.entity_id
_entity_poly.type
_entity_poly.pdbx_seq_one_letter_code
_entity_poly.pdbx_strand_id
1 'polypeptide(L)'
;MSHNTRRRDILKGIGVAGTIGVAGCIGSESGNGGGGSGSGPDVLNVIGYPESGIQLFRDYYDTGGSQDIIVPDGLRDGSMPGQAGNDMANVVGTAPAAGGPSQEAFNDLYQDEYGETPGVFTSQSYDSVALLILANVAAGENSGPAVKEQLRRVANPDGEEYGPSEFIDAVEAVANGENVNYQGASSATNFNEAGDPASAAYSIWEFEGADSEAINTLETQNFEGENPDGAGPAADESPGGLGREVLVGILLPETGDLASVGGPMINAAEIPVKQVNDSDLDLEVNAMFEDTQTSPDQGVSGAQSLVSAGVPAVCGTASSGVNVPVSQEVFIPNEVVGCSPSSTALSVTNLEDDDYIFRTAPSDLLQGAVMAQVSAERLEGATASTLYVNNDYGQQLSERYTEVFESEHDGEVLNQVSFNKGESSYSNVIEQALSE
;
A
#
# COMPACT_ATOMS: atom_id res chain seq x y z
N MET A 1 -26.07 16.90 -22.47
CA MET A 1 -25.42 16.04 -23.48
C MET A 1 -24.34 15.29 -22.73
N SER A 2 -24.54 13.98 -22.53
CA SER A 2 -23.65 13.11 -21.75
C SER A 2 -22.35 12.91 -22.54
N HIS A 3 -21.22 13.39 -22.01
CA HIS A 3 -19.91 12.99 -22.49
C HIS A 3 -19.49 11.74 -21.74
N ASN A 4 -19.71 10.61 -22.42
CA ASN A 4 -19.20 9.30 -22.04
C ASN A 4 -17.84 9.16 -22.73
N THR A 5 -16.78 9.64 -22.06
CA THR A 5 -15.40 9.48 -22.54
C THR A 5 -14.88 8.17 -21.93
N ARG A 6 -14.80 7.14 -22.77
CA ARG A 6 -14.28 5.82 -22.38
C ARG A 6 -12.80 5.94 -22.01
N ARG A 7 -12.45 5.63 -20.75
CA ARG A 7 -11.10 5.55 -20.15
C ARG A 7 -10.22 4.46 -20.78
N ARG A 8 -9.93 4.53 -22.08
CA ARG A 8 -9.02 3.56 -22.78
C ARG A 8 -7.69 4.14 -23.22
N ASP A 9 -7.43 5.42 -22.97
CA ASP A 9 -6.26 6.12 -23.51
C ASP A 9 -5.16 6.43 -22.48
N ILE A 10 -5.27 5.97 -21.21
CA ILE A 10 -4.27 6.25 -20.15
C ILE A 10 -3.02 5.33 -20.23
N LEU A 11 -3.04 4.27 -21.05
CA LEU A 11 -1.94 3.27 -21.10
C LEU A 11 -0.73 3.65 -21.99
N LYS A 12 -0.40 4.94 -22.18
CA LYS A 12 0.71 5.33 -23.09
C LYS A 12 1.69 6.38 -22.57
N GLY A 13 1.76 6.62 -21.26
CA GLY A 13 2.53 7.74 -20.71
C GLY A 13 3.35 7.44 -19.46
N ILE A 14 4.05 6.32 -19.37
CA ILE A 14 5.10 6.17 -18.35
C ILE A 14 6.43 6.02 -19.08
N GLY A 15 7.09 7.14 -19.32
CA GLY A 15 8.49 7.15 -19.71
C GLY A 15 9.33 6.85 -18.47
N VAL A 16 9.88 5.65 -18.39
CA VAL A 16 10.94 5.34 -17.41
C VAL A 16 12.16 6.19 -17.77
N ALA A 17 12.25 7.37 -17.17
CA ALA A 17 13.43 8.23 -17.24
C ALA A 17 14.27 8.09 -15.96
N GLY A 18 14.59 6.85 -15.57
CA GLY A 18 15.62 6.59 -14.58
C GLY A 18 16.99 6.66 -15.21
N THR A 19 17.79 7.70 -14.92
CA THR A 19 19.21 7.73 -15.30
C THR A 19 20.03 7.03 -14.20
N ILE A 20 20.36 5.76 -14.40
CA ILE A 20 21.27 5.04 -13.51
C ILE A 20 22.71 5.45 -13.81
N GLY A 21 23.33 6.17 -12.87
CA GLY A 21 24.77 6.38 -12.83
C GLY A 21 25.46 5.14 -12.28
N VAL A 22 26.00 4.29 -13.16
CA VAL A 22 26.80 3.12 -12.76
C VAL A 22 28.14 3.62 -12.18
N ALA A 23 28.24 3.69 -10.86
CA ALA A 23 29.50 3.85 -10.14
C ALA A 23 29.89 2.51 -9.53
N GLY A 24 30.61 1.70 -10.30
CA GLY A 24 31.20 0.47 -9.81
C GLY A 24 32.34 0.73 -8.83
N CYS A 25 32.41 -0.06 -7.76
CA CYS A 25 33.66 -0.49 -7.13
C CYS A 25 33.48 -1.90 -6.55
N ILE A 26 34.44 -2.77 -6.91
CA ILE A 26 34.52 -4.21 -6.65
C ILE A 26 35.13 -4.50 -5.27
N GLY A 27 34.66 -5.57 -4.61
CA GLY A 27 35.35 -6.36 -3.58
C GLY A 27 34.43 -6.69 -2.39
N SER A 28 34.13 -7.94 -2.00
CA SER A 28 34.93 -9.16 -2.05
C SER A 28 34.07 -10.44 -2.06
N GLU A 29 34.65 -11.48 -2.68
CA GLU A 29 34.24 -12.88 -2.88
C GLU A 29 33.39 -13.57 -1.79
N SER A 30 32.29 -14.22 -2.22
CA SER A 30 31.97 -15.61 -1.86
C SER A 30 30.98 -16.24 -2.84
N GLY A 31 31.37 -17.37 -3.46
CA GLY A 31 30.41 -18.38 -3.92
C GLY A 31 30.02 -18.40 -5.39
N ASN A 32 30.94 -18.77 -6.28
CA ASN A 32 30.61 -19.28 -7.61
C ASN A 32 29.82 -20.60 -7.53
N GLY A 33 28.52 -20.57 -7.81
CA GLY A 33 27.74 -21.67 -8.35
C GLY A 33 27.01 -21.13 -9.58
N GLY A 34 27.41 -21.38 -10.82
CA GLY A 34 27.51 -22.72 -11.39
C GLY A 34 26.13 -23.10 -11.91
N GLY A 35 25.81 -22.66 -13.13
CA GLY A 35 24.56 -22.97 -13.84
C GLY A 35 24.19 -24.45 -13.71
N GLY A 36 23.23 -24.70 -12.82
CA GLY A 36 22.60 -25.98 -12.64
C GLY A 36 21.35 -25.99 -13.50
N SER A 37 21.24 -27.00 -14.36
CA SER A 37 19.97 -27.45 -14.93
C SER A 37 19.05 -27.96 -13.80
N GLY A 38 18.61 -27.06 -12.93
CA GLY A 38 17.53 -27.31 -11.99
C GLY A 38 16.23 -27.35 -12.79
N SER A 39 15.41 -28.37 -12.56
CA SER A 39 14.03 -28.36 -13.07
C SER A 39 13.27 -27.19 -12.44
N GLY A 40 12.64 -26.34 -13.25
CA GLY A 40 11.82 -25.21 -12.80
C GLY A 40 12.35 -23.84 -13.24
N PRO A 41 11.67 -22.74 -12.86
CA PRO A 41 12.06 -21.38 -13.23
C PRO A 41 13.34 -20.92 -12.52
N ASP A 42 14.02 -19.93 -13.09
CA ASP A 42 15.14 -19.23 -12.43
C ASP A 42 14.63 -18.44 -11.21
N VAL A 43 13.51 -17.73 -11.38
CA VAL A 43 12.89 -16.89 -10.34
C VAL A 43 11.48 -17.36 -9.99
N LEU A 44 11.16 -17.40 -8.70
CA LEU A 44 9.80 -17.60 -8.21
C LEU A 44 9.25 -16.26 -7.69
N ASN A 45 8.25 -15.72 -8.39
CA ASN A 45 7.50 -14.54 -7.94
C ASN A 45 6.37 -14.97 -7.01
N VAL A 46 6.47 -14.67 -5.72
CA VAL A 46 5.46 -15.08 -4.72
C VAL A 46 4.72 -13.85 -4.23
N ILE A 47 3.42 -13.78 -4.51
CA ILE A 47 2.52 -12.69 -4.16
C ILE A 47 1.49 -13.20 -3.15
N GLY A 48 1.51 -12.69 -1.93
CA GLY A 48 0.67 -13.23 -0.86
C GLY A 48 0.55 -12.31 0.34
N TYR A 49 0.04 -12.89 1.43
CA TYR A 49 -0.07 -12.25 2.73
C TYR A 49 0.65 -13.08 3.80
N PRO A 50 1.01 -12.49 4.96
CA PRO A 50 1.94 -13.11 5.89
C PRO A 50 1.54 -14.50 6.40
N GLU A 51 0.30 -14.73 6.87
CA GLU A 51 -0.09 -16.01 7.49
C GLU A 51 0.02 -17.17 6.49
N SER A 52 -0.56 -17.01 5.30
CA SER A 52 -0.49 -17.99 4.21
C SER A 52 0.93 -18.10 3.64
N GLY A 53 1.64 -16.98 3.54
CA GLY A 53 3.02 -16.91 3.05
C GLY A 53 3.99 -17.69 3.93
N ILE A 54 3.87 -17.59 5.26
CA ILE A 54 4.68 -18.36 6.22
C ILE A 54 4.50 -19.86 5.97
N GLN A 55 3.27 -20.34 5.83
CA GLN A 55 3.03 -21.77 5.58
C GLN A 55 3.52 -22.19 4.18
N LEU A 56 3.36 -21.34 3.17
CA LEU A 56 3.88 -21.58 1.82
C LEU A 56 5.40 -21.71 1.83
N PHE A 57 6.11 -20.81 2.50
CA PHE A 57 7.58 -20.85 2.58
C PHE A 57 8.09 -22.03 3.41
N ARG A 58 7.38 -22.43 4.50
CA ARG A 58 7.69 -23.69 5.21
C ARG A 58 7.65 -24.88 4.27
N ASP A 59 6.55 -25.05 3.54
CA ASP A 59 6.38 -26.15 2.59
C ASP A 59 7.44 -26.10 1.48
N TYR A 60 7.75 -24.90 0.97
CA TYR A 60 8.77 -24.69 -0.05
C TYR A 60 10.16 -25.13 0.42
N TYR A 61 10.62 -24.65 1.57
CA TYR A 61 11.94 -25.00 2.10
C TYR A 61 12.03 -26.44 2.61
N ASP A 62 10.94 -27.01 3.12
CA ASP A 62 10.87 -28.44 3.49
C ASP A 62 11.10 -29.38 2.30
N THR A 63 10.76 -28.94 1.08
CA THR A 63 11.04 -29.69 -0.16
C THR A 63 12.44 -29.43 -0.74
N GLY A 64 13.23 -28.56 -0.10
CA GLY A 64 14.58 -28.21 -0.55
C GLY A 64 14.60 -27.14 -1.65
N GLY A 65 13.56 -26.29 -1.74
CA GLY A 65 13.50 -25.16 -2.66
C GLY A 65 14.71 -24.23 -2.52
N SER A 66 15.23 -23.76 -3.66
CA SER A 66 16.46 -22.95 -3.71
C SER A 66 16.50 -21.93 -4.85
N GLN A 67 15.38 -21.72 -5.53
CA GLN A 67 15.22 -20.70 -6.58
C GLN A 67 15.36 -19.31 -5.95
N ASP A 68 15.78 -18.33 -6.74
CA ASP A 68 15.70 -16.94 -6.31
C ASP A 68 14.23 -16.53 -6.25
N ILE A 69 13.86 -15.80 -5.19
CA ILE A 69 12.47 -15.42 -4.93
C ILE A 69 12.37 -13.90 -4.96
N ILE A 70 11.34 -13.40 -5.66
CA ILE A 70 10.90 -12.01 -5.58
C ILE A 70 9.54 -11.96 -4.87
N VAL A 71 9.39 -11.08 -3.88
CA VAL A 71 8.13 -10.84 -3.16
C VAL A 71 7.70 -9.37 -3.21
N PRO A 72 6.39 -9.07 -3.16
CA PRO A 72 5.91 -7.72 -2.97
C PRO A 72 5.75 -7.35 -1.49
N ASP A 73 5.24 -6.14 -1.25
CA ASP A 73 4.91 -5.53 0.03
C ASP A 73 3.96 -6.39 0.88
N GLY A 74 3.06 -7.14 0.26
CA GLY A 74 2.11 -8.01 0.96
C GLY A 74 2.77 -9.12 1.79
N LEU A 75 4.04 -9.46 1.50
CA LEU A 75 4.83 -10.43 2.26
C LEU A 75 5.97 -9.76 3.07
N ARG A 76 5.98 -8.43 3.15
CA ARG A 76 6.99 -7.68 3.92
C ARG A 76 6.67 -7.72 5.42
N ASP A 77 6.94 -8.86 6.04
CA ASP A 77 6.83 -9.10 7.48
C ASP A 77 8.18 -9.59 8.01
N GLY A 78 8.86 -8.76 8.81
CA GLY A 78 10.20 -9.06 9.32
C GLY A 78 10.27 -10.31 10.19
N SER A 79 9.16 -10.74 10.78
CA SER A 79 9.10 -11.97 11.58
C SER A 79 9.01 -13.24 10.72
N MET A 80 8.75 -13.12 9.42
CA MET A 80 8.49 -14.23 8.51
C MET A 80 9.63 -15.27 8.47
N PRO A 81 10.93 -14.91 8.35
CA PRO A 81 12.01 -15.90 8.34
C PRO A 81 12.02 -16.79 9.59
N GLY A 82 11.91 -16.19 10.77
CA GLY A 82 11.86 -16.90 12.05
C GLY A 82 10.63 -17.82 12.15
N GLN A 83 9.48 -17.39 11.63
CA GLN A 83 8.28 -18.20 11.58
C GLN A 83 8.36 -19.32 10.54
N ALA A 84 8.96 -19.06 9.38
CA ALA A 84 9.17 -20.05 8.33
C ALA A 84 10.25 -21.09 8.70
N GLY A 85 11.11 -20.78 9.66
CA GLY A 85 12.20 -21.65 10.09
C GLY A 85 13.37 -21.69 9.08
N ASN A 86 13.54 -20.62 8.31
CA ASN A 86 14.56 -20.48 7.28
C ASN A 86 15.07 -19.02 7.26
N ASP A 87 16.34 -18.79 6.95
CA ASP A 87 16.89 -17.43 6.88
C ASP A 87 16.32 -16.61 5.72
N MET A 88 15.70 -17.26 4.73
CA MET A 88 15.11 -16.64 3.54
C MET A 88 16.11 -15.77 2.77
N ALA A 89 17.39 -16.16 2.78
CA ALA A 89 18.48 -15.42 2.14
C ALA A 89 18.39 -15.39 0.59
N ASN A 90 17.53 -16.22 0.00
CA ASN A 90 17.22 -16.23 -1.43
C ASN A 90 15.99 -15.36 -1.77
N VAL A 91 15.49 -14.56 -0.83
CA VAL A 91 14.32 -13.70 -1.02
C VAL A 91 14.75 -12.24 -1.12
N VAL A 92 14.43 -11.62 -2.25
CA VAL A 92 14.44 -10.17 -2.43
C VAL A 92 12.99 -9.69 -2.47
N GLY A 93 12.72 -8.55 -1.86
CA GLY A 93 11.39 -7.96 -1.85
C GLY A 93 11.37 -6.56 -2.44
N THR A 94 10.18 -6.16 -2.90
CA THR A 94 9.88 -4.76 -3.26
C THR A 94 8.73 -4.27 -2.39
N ALA A 95 8.75 -2.99 -1.99
CA ALA A 95 7.62 -2.38 -1.31
C ALA A 95 7.62 -0.87 -1.52
N PRO A 96 6.46 -0.20 -1.45
CA PRO A 96 6.41 1.25 -1.36
C PRO A 96 7.39 1.75 -0.30
N ALA A 97 8.33 2.59 -0.71
CA ALA A 97 9.25 3.22 0.22
C ALA A 97 8.53 4.37 0.91
N ALA A 98 8.58 4.38 2.24
CA ALA A 98 8.40 5.61 2.97
C ALA A 98 9.72 6.39 2.90
N GLY A 99 9.64 7.65 2.48
CA GLY A 99 10.79 8.53 2.29
C GLY A 99 10.41 10.00 2.22
N GLY A 100 9.20 10.33 2.69
CA GLY A 100 8.71 11.70 2.76
C GLY A 100 9.57 12.55 3.70
N PRO A 101 9.49 13.89 3.57
CA PRO A 101 10.25 14.82 4.41
C PRO A 101 9.99 14.63 5.91
N SER A 102 8.85 14.01 6.26
CA SER A 102 8.35 13.85 7.62
C SER A 102 8.45 12.43 8.19
N GLN A 103 9.17 11.52 7.51
CA GLN A 103 9.25 10.12 7.93
C GLN A 103 9.89 9.94 9.32
N GLU A 104 10.96 10.69 9.62
CA GLU A 104 11.63 10.62 10.93
C GLU A 104 10.69 11.10 12.05
N ALA A 105 9.94 12.19 11.81
CA ALA A 105 8.95 12.68 12.75
C ALA A 105 7.85 11.63 13.04
N PHE A 106 7.37 10.92 12.02
CA PHE A 106 6.41 9.83 12.23
C PHE A 106 7.01 8.64 12.98
N ASN A 107 8.25 8.25 12.65
CA ASN A 107 8.92 7.15 13.35
C ASN A 107 9.05 7.45 14.85
N ASP A 108 9.43 8.68 15.20
CA ASP A 108 9.51 9.13 16.59
C ASP A 108 8.13 9.12 17.25
N LEU A 109 7.09 9.65 16.59
CA LEU A 109 5.70 9.63 17.11
C LEU A 109 5.22 8.21 17.42
N TYR A 110 5.44 7.28 16.50
CA TYR A 110 5.01 5.89 16.65
C TYR A 110 5.79 5.18 17.78
N GLN A 111 7.11 5.40 17.82
CA GLN A 111 7.99 4.83 18.83
C GLN A 111 7.70 5.36 20.24
N ASP A 112 7.37 6.65 20.36
CA ASP A 112 7.00 7.29 21.63
C ASP A 112 5.65 6.77 22.15
N GLU A 113 4.67 6.58 21.25
CA GLU A 113 3.33 6.13 21.62
C GLU A 113 3.27 4.63 21.92
N TYR A 114 3.91 3.80 21.09
CA TYR A 114 3.74 2.34 21.14
C TYR A 114 4.98 1.57 21.60
N GLY A 115 6.15 2.21 21.68
CA GLY A 115 7.37 1.53 22.10
C GLY A 115 7.98 0.60 21.02
N GLU A 116 7.47 0.68 19.79
CA GLU A 116 7.83 -0.20 18.67
C GLU A 116 8.28 0.62 17.45
N THR A 117 8.98 -0.01 16.52
CA THR A 117 9.34 0.60 15.23
C THR A 117 8.20 0.40 14.22
N PRO A 118 7.87 1.40 13.39
CA PRO A 118 6.80 1.25 12.41
C PRO A 118 7.06 0.14 11.38
N GLY A 119 6.00 -0.63 11.07
CA GLY A 119 6.00 -1.68 10.04
C GLY A 119 5.68 -1.16 8.63
N VAL A 120 5.39 -2.10 7.71
CA VAL A 120 4.89 -1.74 6.37
C VAL A 120 3.50 -1.10 6.47
N PHE A 121 3.23 -0.09 5.64
CA PHE A 121 1.95 0.66 5.57
C PHE A 121 1.48 1.42 6.80
N THR A 122 2.26 1.49 7.88
CA THR A 122 1.91 2.28 9.07
C THR A 122 1.89 3.78 8.77
N SER A 123 2.90 4.30 8.05
CA SER A 123 2.94 5.72 7.65
C SER A 123 1.77 6.09 6.74
N GLN A 124 1.42 5.21 5.81
CA GLN A 124 0.26 5.38 4.91
C GLN A 124 -1.07 5.36 5.69
N SER A 125 -1.15 4.57 6.76
CA SER A 125 -2.33 4.49 7.64
C SER A 125 -2.51 5.76 8.46
N TYR A 126 -1.40 6.30 8.99
CA TYR A 126 -1.39 7.64 9.59
C TYR A 126 -1.85 8.70 8.60
N ASP A 127 -1.25 8.75 7.41
CA ASP A 127 -1.56 9.75 6.39
C ASP A 127 -3.01 9.66 5.92
N SER A 128 -3.55 8.46 5.77
CA SER A 128 -4.96 8.27 5.41
C SER A 128 -5.88 8.93 6.43
N VAL A 129 -5.72 8.62 7.73
CA VAL A 129 -6.57 9.24 8.76
C VAL A 129 -6.31 10.73 8.92
N ALA A 130 -5.06 11.18 8.85
CA ALA A 130 -4.70 12.60 8.90
C ALA A 130 -5.41 13.39 7.79
N LEU A 131 -5.35 12.91 6.55
CA LEU A 131 -6.03 13.53 5.41
C LEU A 131 -7.55 13.51 5.55
N LEU A 132 -8.14 12.40 6.02
CA LEU A 132 -9.57 12.30 6.25
C LEU A 132 -10.05 13.28 7.33
N ILE A 133 -9.29 13.46 8.41
CA ILE A 133 -9.58 14.44 9.45
C ILE A 133 -9.48 15.86 8.87
N LEU A 134 -8.38 16.20 8.19
CA LEU A 134 -8.18 17.53 7.60
C LEU A 134 -9.28 17.87 6.61
N ALA A 135 -9.62 16.96 5.70
CA ALA A 135 -10.70 17.15 4.73
C ALA A 135 -12.07 17.33 5.40
N ASN A 136 -12.35 16.58 6.47
CA ASN A 136 -13.61 16.69 7.21
C ASN A 136 -13.70 17.98 8.04
N VAL A 137 -12.61 18.42 8.67
CA VAL A 137 -12.56 19.73 9.33
C VAL A 137 -12.72 20.84 8.29
N ALA A 138 -12.00 20.76 7.16
CA ALA A 138 -12.09 21.73 6.08
C ALA A 138 -13.51 21.84 5.50
N ALA A 139 -14.25 20.73 5.43
CA ALA A 139 -15.63 20.67 4.95
C ALA A 139 -16.63 21.33 5.92
N GLY A 140 -16.32 21.35 7.22
CA GLY A 140 -17.20 21.90 8.26
C GLY A 140 -18.42 21.03 8.61
N GLU A 141 -18.60 19.87 7.96
CA GLU A 141 -19.71 18.94 8.21
C GLU A 141 -19.32 17.48 7.96
N ASN A 142 -19.96 16.55 8.70
CA ASN A 142 -19.77 15.10 8.52
C ASN A 142 -20.61 14.59 7.34
N SER A 143 -20.19 14.93 6.12
CA SER A 143 -20.86 14.60 4.86
C SER A 143 -19.84 14.08 3.86
N GLY A 144 -20.00 12.84 3.40
CA GLY A 144 -19.05 12.25 2.46
C GLY A 144 -18.88 13.06 1.16
N PRO A 145 -19.94 13.60 0.53
CA PRO A 145 -19.81 14.55 -0.58
C PRO A 145 -18.96 15.78 -0.25
N ALA A 146 -19.11 16.36 0.95
CA ALA A 146 -18.35 17.54 1.35
C ALA A 146 -16.88 17.19 1.66
N VAL A 147 -16.62 16.06 2.33
CA VAL A 147 -15.26 15.56 2.61
C VAL A 147 -14.53 15.27 1.31
N LYS A 148 -15.19 14.64 0.33
CA LYS A 148 -14.64 14.31 -0.99
C LYS A 148 -14.05 15.55 -1.68
N GLU A 149 -14.79 16.64 -1.70
CA GLU A 149 -14.36 17.88 -2.37
C GLU A 149 -13.11 18.51 -1.73
N GLN A 150 -12.86 18.23 -0.44
CA GLN A 150 -11.75 18.80 0.32
C GLN A 150 -10.48 17.95 0.28
N LEU A 151 -10.56 16.65 -0.03
CA LEU A 151 -9.39 15.75 0.04
C LEU A 151 -8.22 16.23 -0.81
N ARG A 152 -8.47 16.53 -2.10
CA ARG A 152 -7.42 17.07 -2.98
C ARG A 152 -7.01 18.49 -2.59
N ARG A 153 -7.90 19.28 -1.99
CA ARG A 153 -7.57 20.64 -1.54
C ARG A 153 -6.53 20.62 -0.41
N VAL A 154 -6.68 19.70 0.56
CA VAL A 154 -5.75 19.62 1.70
C VAL A 154 -4.48 18.85 1.38
N ALA A 155 -4.49 18.03 0.32
CA ALA A 155 -3.39 17.15 -0.05
C ALA A 155 -2.52 17.67 -1.20
N ASN A 156 -3.09 18.41 -2.14
CA ASN A 156 -2.38 18.90 -3.33
C ASN A 156 -2.00 20.39 -3.13
N PRO A 157 -0.96 20.88 -3.83
CA PRO A 157 -0.67 22.31 -3.94
C PRO A 157 -1.84 23.10 -4.56
N ASP A 158 -1.93 24.41 -4.35
CA ASP A 158 -1.06 25.25 -3.52
C ASP A 158 -1.46 25.20 -2.03
N GLY A 159 -0.64 25.70 -1.11
CA GLY A 159 -0.98 25.77 0.31
C GLY A 159 0.25 25.96 1.18
N GLU A 160 0.07 26.30 2.45
CA GLU A 160 1.15 26.20 3.43
C GLU A 160 1.39 24.72 3.76
N GLU A 161 2.65 24.30 3.80
CA GLU A 161 3.03 22.91 4.02
C GLU A 161 3.01 22.57 5.51
N TYR A 162 2.38 21.45 5.85
CA TYR A 162 2.33 20.93 7.21
C TYR A 162 2.66 19.44 7.21
N GLY A 163 3.55 19.01 8.10
CA GLY A 163 3.85 17.58 8.32
C GLY A 163 3.19 17.00 9.58
N PRO A 164 3.35 15.68 9.83
CA PRO A 164 3.00 14.99 11.07
C PRO A 164 3.36 15.74 12.38
N SER A 165 4.50 16.43 12.44
CA SER A 165 4.91 17.23 13.61
C SER A 165 4.08 18.49 13.82
N GLU A 166 3.44 19.01 12.78
CA GLU A 166 2.66 20.26 12.76
C GLU A 166 1.18 19.94 12.50
N PHE A 167 0.77 18.68 12.71
CA PHE A 167 -0.55 18.21 12.32
C PHE A 167 -1.69 19.00 12.99
N ILE A 168 -1.52 19.40 14.26
CA ILE A 168 -2.51 20.22 14.98
C ILE A 168 -2.59 21.64 14.43
N ASP A 169 -1.46 22.22 14.03
CA ASP A 169 -1.44 23.53 13.36
C ASP A 169 -2.17 23.45 12.00
N ALA A 170 -2.01 22.34 11.27
CA ALA A 170 -2.74 22.07 10.04
C ALA A 170 -4.25 21.98 10.27
N VAL A 171 -4.69 21.30 11.34
CA VAL A 171 -6.11 21.20 11.74
C VAL A 171 -6.68 22.58 12.06
N GLU A 172 -5.94 23.42 12.81
CA GLU A 172 -6.36 24.80 13.10
C GLU A 172 -6.44 25.65 11.83
N ALA A 173 -5.46 25.53 10.92
CA ALA A 173 -5.43 26.25 9.65
C ALA A 173 -6.66 25.91 8.77
N VAL A 174 -6.97 24.63 8.57
CA VAL A 174 -8.17 24.24 7.79
C VAL A 174 -9.47 24.61 8.51
N ALA A 175 -9.50 24.59 9.84
CA ALA A 175 -10.67 25.05 10.59
C ALA A 175 -10.91 26.56 10.41
N ASN A 176 -9.87 27.34 10.15
CA ASN A 176 -9.93 28.77 9.85
C ASN A 176 -10.17 29.08 8.36
N GLY A 177 -10.34 28.05 7.52
CA GLY A 177 -10.57 28.17 6.08
C GLY A 177 -9.29 28.45 5.27
N GLU A 178 -8.13 28.29 5.89
CA GLU A 178 -6.84 28.47 5.22
C GLU A 178 -6.55 27.30 4.26
N ASN A 179 -5.65 27.55 3.30
CA ASN A 179 -5.29 26.55 2.32
C ASN A 179 -4.02 25.84 2.78
N VAL A 180 -4.08 24.52 2.93
CA VAL A 180 -2.98 23.69 3.42
C VAL A 180 -2.55 22.70 2.36
N ASN A 181 -1.28 22.32 2.40
CA ASN A 181 -0.72 21.23 1.62
C ASN A 181 -0.07 20.24 2.61
N TYR A 182 -0.81 19.20 2.98
CA TYR A 182 -0.31 18.20 3.92
C TYR A 182 0.84 17.40 3.29
N GLN A 183 1.95 17.28 4.03
CA GLN A 183 3.17 16.58 3.63
C GLN A 183 3.35 15.35 4.51
N GLY A 184 2.83 14.22 4.03
CA GLY A 184 2.67 12.99 4.80
C GLY A 184 3.94 12.32 5.32
N ALA A 185 3.73 11.41 6.26
CA ALA A 185 4.71 10.52 6.85
C ALA A 185 5.31 9.56 5.81
N SER A 186 4.49 9.02 4.89
CA SER A 186 4.97 8.09 3.86
C SER A 186 5.68 8.82 2.72
N SER A 187 5.06 9.89 2.21
CA SER A 187 5.52 10.67 1.05
C SER A 187 4.71 11.97 0.96
N ALA A 188 5.01 12.81 -0.04
CA ALA A 188 4.03 13.80 -0.49
C ALA A 188 2.70 13.10 -0.79
N THR A 189 1.59 13.66 -0.32
CA THR A 189 0.26 13.05 -0.40
C THR A 189 -0.57 13.55 -1.58
N ASN A 190 0.08 14.17 -2.56
CA ASN A 190 -0.58 14.68 -3.75
C ASN A 190 -1.35 13.55 -4.45
N PHE A 191 -2.65 13.73 -4.67
CA PHE A 191 -3.50 12.80 -5.39
C PHE A 191 -3.61 13.19 -6.87
N ASN A 192 -3.55 12.19 -7.74
CA ASN A 192 -3.85 12.35 -9.16
C ASN A 192 -5.36 12.27 -9.44
N GLU A 193 -5.74 12.32 -10.73
CA GLU A 193 -7.14 12.29 -11.17
C GLU A 193 -7.87 10.99 -10.76
N ALA A 194 -7.15 9.90 -10.52
CA ALA A 194 -7.73 8.62 -10.07
C ALA A 194 -7.78 8.47 -8.54
N GLY A 195 -7.33 9.46 -7.77
CA GLY A 195 -7.25 9.35 -6.30
C GLY A 195 -6.05 8.56 -5.80
N ASP A 196 -5.10 8.22 -6.68
CA ASP A 196 -3.84 7.56 -6.36
C ASP A 196 -2.74 8.60 -6.03
N PRO A 197 -1.68 8.21 -5.31
CA PRO A 197 -0.51 9.07 -5.14
C PRO A 197 0.07 9.47 -6.50
N ALA A 198 0.34 10.76 -6.66
CA ALA A 198 0.89 11.34 -7.89
C ALA A 198 2.37 11.02 -8.10
N SER A 199 3.06 10.66 -7.03
CA SER A 199 4.45 10.20 -7.04
C SER A 199 4.58 8.97 -6.15
N ALA A 200 5.55 8.11 -6.45
CA ALA A 200 5.80 6.89 -5.69
C ALA A 200 7.30 6.62 -5.58
N ALA A 201 7.70 6.02 -4.48
CA ALA A 201 9.03 5.46 -4.33
C ALA A 201 8.89 3.99 -3.96
N TYR A 202 9.82 3.16 -4.44
CA TYR A 202 9.86 1.73 -4.12
C TYR A 202 11.23 1.37 -3.56
N SER A 203 11.21 0.68 -2.43
CA SER A 203 12.39 0.08 -1.83
C SER A 203 12.56 -1.34 -2.36
N ILE A 204 13.79 -1.72 -2.63
CA ILE A 204 14.20 -3.11 -2.81
C ILE A 204 14.89 -3.52 -1.51
N TRP A 205 14.48 -4.65 -0.94
CA TRP A 205 14.87 -5.04 0.41
C TRP A 205 15.14 -6.55 0.51
N GLU A 206 15.76 -6.94 1.61
CA GLU A 206 16.01 -8.34 1.99
C GLU A 206 15.74 -8.52 3.49
N PHE A 207 15.48 -9.76 3.91
CA PHE A 207 15.39 -10.11 5.33
C PHE A 207 16.79 -10.18 5.97
N GLU A 208 16.92 -9.79 7.24
CA GLU A 208 18.19 -9.97 7.97
C GLU A 208 18.45 -11.43 8.43
N GLY A 209 17.43 -12.30 8.37
CA GLY A 209 17.53 -13.73 8.68
C GLY A 209 16.55 -14.19 9.78
N ALA A 210 16.59 -15.47 10.14
CA ALA A 210 15.60 -16.08 11.05
C ALA A 210 15.69 -15.58 12.52
N ASP A 211 16.83 -15.00 12.90
CA ASP A 211 17.11 -14.52 14.26
C ASP A 211 16.83 -13.00 14.43
N SER A 212 16.33 -12.31 13.40
CA SER A 212 16.06 -10.86 13.40
C SER A 212 14.70 -10.57 12.77
N GLU A 213 13.98 -9.58 13.29
CA GLU A 213 12.76 -9.05 12.66
C GLU A 213 13.06 -7.84 11.77
N ALA A 214 14.33 -7.47 11.61
CA ALA A 214 14.72 -6.33 10.79
C ALA A 214 14.77 -6.69 9.29
N ILE A 215 14.53 -5.65 8.49
CA ILE A 215 14.54 -5.69 7.04
C ILE A 215 15.60 -4.71 6.57
N ASN A 216 16.51 -5.17 5.73
CA ASN A 216 17.57 -4.36 5.16
C ASN A 216 17.12 -3.77 3.81
N THR A 217 17.12 -2.44 3.69
CA THR A 217 16.84 -1.76 2.42
C THR A 217 18.12 -1.69 1.59
N LEU A 218 18.09 -2.34 0.44
CA LEU A 218 19.21 -2.37 -0.51
C LEU A 218 19.28 -1.10 -1.37
N GLU A 219 18.12 -0.65 -1.85
CA GLU A 219 18.00 0.46 -2.79
C GLU A 219 16.60 1.08 -2.73
N THR A 220 16.48 2.37 -3.03
CA THR A 220 15.20 3.05 -3.25
C THR A 220 15.17 3.66 -4.65
N GLN A 221 14.12 3.37 -5.40
CA GLN A 221 13.83 3.92 -6.72
C GLN A 221 12.66 4.90 -6.64
N ASN A 222 12.77 6.07 -7.27
CA ASN A 222 11.73 7.10 -7.27
C ASN A 222 11.06 7.21 -8.64
N PHE A 223 9.74 7.43 -8.62
CA PHE A 223 8.89 7.55 -9.79
C PHE A 223 7.99 8.79 -9.64
N GLU A 224 8.05 9.68 -10.61
CA GLU A 224 7.14 10.82 -10.72
C GLU A 224 6.07 10.50 -11.77
N GLY A 225 4.79 10.72 -11.43
CA GLY A 225 3.69 10.62 -12.38
C GLY A 225 3.67 11.79 -13.37
N GLU A 226 2.78 11.75 -14.35
CA GLU A 226 2.65 12.83 -15.35
C GLU A 226 2.34 14.20 -14.73
N ASN A 227 1.68 14.23 -13.57
CA ASN A 227 1.37 15.43 -12.79
C ASN A 227 1.82 15.23 -11.33
N PRO A 228 3.11 15.45 -11.01
CA PRO A 228 3.65 15.17 -9.67
C PRO A 228 3.04 16.06 -8.58
N ASP A 229 2.54 17.24 -8.96
CA ASP A 229 1.78 18.16 -8.10
C ASP A 229 0.31 17.73 -7.89
N GLY A 230 -0.09 16.56 -8.40
CA GLY A 230 -1.46 16.08 -8.33
C GLY A 230 -2.38 16.65 -9.43
N ALA A 231 -3.60 16.13 -9.47
CA ALA A 231 -4.64 16.48 -10.45
C ALA A 231 -6.03 16.08 -9.95
N GLY A 232 -7.08 16.56 -10.61
CA GLY A 232 -8.48 16.25 -10.30
C GLY A 232 -9.24 17.40 -9.64
N PRO A 233 -10.55 17.24 -9.39
CA PRO A 233 -11.37 18.28 -8.79
C PRO A 233 -11.01 18.50 -7.31
N ALA A 234 -10.95 19.77 -6.91
CA ALA A 234 -10.75 20.23 -5.53
C ALA A 234 -11.65 21.42 -5.23
N ALA A 235 -12.05 21.58 -3.97
CA ALA A 235 -12.85 22.71 -3.53
C ALA A 235 -12.07 24.04 -3.56
N ASP A 236 -12.73 25.11 -4.02
CA ASP A 236 -12.17 26.47 -4.04
C ASP A 236 -12.09 27.10 -2.64
N GLU A 237 -12.94 26.67 -1.71
CA GLU A 237 -13.05 27.22 -0.36
C GLU A 237 -13.09 26.10 0.68
N SER A 238 -12.65 26.42 1.90
CA SER A 238 -12.83 25.58 3.09
C SER A 238 -13.79 26.29 4.05
N PRO A 239 -15.04 25.79 4.18
CA PRO A 239 -15.99 26.31 5.17
C PRO A 239 -15.46 26.26 6.61
N GLY A 240 -14.67 25.24 6.92
CA GLY A 240 -13.98 25.09 8.20
C GLY A 240 -14.92 24.99 9.41
N GLY A 241 -14.37 25.28 10.59
CA GLY A 241 -15.12 25.42 11.83
C GLY A 241 -14.65 24.49 12.96
N LEU A 242 -14.60 25.08 14.15
CA LEU A 242 -14.43 24.40 15.44
C LEU A 242 -15.80 24.22 16.13
N GLY A 243 -15.81 23.66 17.33
CA GLY A 243 -16.97 23.41 18.19
C GLY A 243 -17.82 22.23 17.75
N ARG A 244 -17.22 21.22 17.09
CA ARG A 244 -17.92 20.08 16.52
C ARG A 244 -17.18 18.76 16.67
N GLU A 245 -17.92 17.68 16.50
CA GLU A 245 -17.40 16.31 16.43
C GLU A 245 -17.12 15.94 14.97
N VAL A 246 -15.93 15.41 14.70
CA VAL A 246 -15.45 14.87 13.41
C VAL A 246 -15.56 13.35 13.46
N LEU A 247 -16.29 12.75 12.53
CA LEU A 247 -16.43 11.30 12.44
C LEU A 247 -15.44 10.72 11.42
N VAL A 248 -14.73 9.66 11.81
CA VAL A 248 -13.84 8.89 10.92
C VAL A 248 -13.97 7.39 11.18
N GLY A 249 -13.94 6.58 10.13
CA GLY A 249 -13.91 5.14 10.23
C GLY A 249 -12.51 4.58 10.06
N ILE A 250 -12.21 3.47 10.73
CA ILE A 250 -11.02 2.66 10.50
C ILE A 250 -11.51 1.24 10.19
N LEU A 251 -11.28 0.78 8.96
CA LEU A 251 -11.71 -0.53 8.47
C LEU A 251 -10.49 -1.31 8.00
N LEU A 252 -9.77 -1.90 8.95
CA LEU A 252 -8.47 -2.57 8.76
C LEU A 252 -8.50 -3.98 9.36
N PRO A 253 -7.56 -4.88 8.99
CA PRO A 253 -7.54 -6.25 9.49
C PRO A 253 -6.90 -6.32 10.88
N GLU A 254 -7.69 -6.43 11.94
CA GLU A 254 -7.17 -6.85 13.25
C GLU A 254 -6.90 -8.36 13.25
N THR A 255 -7.68 -9.13 12.48
CA THR A 255 -7.50 -10.57 12.33
C THR A 255 -7.40 -11.03 10.87
N GLY A 256 -7.14 -12.33 10.68
CA GLY A 256 -6.96 -12.95 9.37
C GLY A 256 -5.54 -12.84 8.83
N ASP A 257 -5.39 -13.10 7.53
CA ASP A 257 -4.08 -13.32 6.88
C ASP A 257 -3.11 -12.12 7.01
N LEU A 258 -3.64 -10.90 7.14
CA LEU A 258 -2.88 -9.66 7.34
C LEU A 258 -2.73 -9.25 8.82
N ALA A 259 -3.13 -10.07 9.79
CA ALA A 259 -3.19 -9.66 11.21
C ALA A 259 -1.85 -9.14 11.76
N SER A 260 -0.71 -9.75 11.34
CA SER A 260 0.62 -9.36 11.83
C SER A 260 1.00 -7.92 11.45
N VAL A 261 0.54 -7.43 10.30
CA VAL A 261 0.77 -6.06 9.84
C VAL A 261 -0.40 -5.12 10.17
N GLY A 262 -1.60 -5.67 10.29
CA GLY A 262 -2.82 -4.89 10.50
C GLY A 262 -2.92 -4.23 11.88
N GLY A 263 -2.47 -4.90 12.95
CA GLY A 263 -2.37 -4.29 14.28
C GLY A 263 -1.52 -3.01 14.28
N PRO A 264 -0.26 -3.06 13.80
CA PRO A 264 0.58 -1.87 13.64
C PRO A 264 -0.05 -0.76 12.78
N MET A 265 -0.77 -1.11 11.71
CA MET A 265 -1.50 -0.14 10.86
C MET A 265 -2.65 0.54 11.61
N ILE A 266 -3.44 -0.22 12.38
CA ILE A 266 -4.53 0.31 13.21
C ILE A 266 -3.96 1.29 14.25
N ASN A 267 -2.87 0.90 14.93
CA ASN A 267 -2.16 1.77 15.87
C ASN A 267 -1.76 3.10 15.20
N ALA A 268 -1.17 3.05 13.99
CA ALA A 268 -0.78 4.26 13.28
C ALA A 268 -1.98 5.14 12.87
N ALA A 269 -3.08 4.51 12.44
CA ALA A 269 -4.33 5.19 12.08
C ALA A 269 -4.99 5.91 13.27
N GLU A 270 -4.76 5.45 14.50
CA GLU A 270 -5.29 6.09 15.71
C GLU A 270 -4.48 7.32 16.17
N ILE A 271 -3.22 7.49 15.74
CA ILE A 271 -2.38 8.60 16.22
C ILE A 271 -2.97 9.98 15.86
N PRO A 272 -3.41 10.26 14.62
CA PRO A 272 -4.02 11.56 14.30
C PRO A 272 -5.27 11.86 15.14
N VAL A 273 -6.05 10.83 15.48
CA VAL A 273 -7.23 10.94 16.35
C VAL A 273 -6.82 11.36 17.76
N LYS A 274 -5.80 10.70 18.33
CA LYS A 274 -5.25 11.03 19.65
C LYS A 274 -4.68 12.43 19.68
N GLN A 275 -3.91 12.83 18.67
CA GLN A 275 -3.33 14.17 18.58
C GLN A 275 -4.41 15.25 18.68
N VAL A 276 -5.52 15.13 17.94
CA VAL A 276 -6.60 16.14 18.00
C VAL A 276 -7.29 16.11 19.37
N ASN A 277 -7.63 14.93 19.88
CA ASN A 277 -8.36 14.79 21.15
C ASN A 277 -7.54 15.18 22.38
N ASP A 278 -6.21 15.10 22.31
CA ASP A 278 -5.30 15.53 23.37
C ASP A 278 -4.86 17.01 23.23
N SER A 279 -5.29 17.69 22.15
CA SER A 279 -5.00 19.11 21.92
C SER A 279 -5.96 20.03 22.69
N ASP A 280 -5.64 21.33 22.69
CA ASP A 280 -6.52 22.38 23.25
C ASP A 280 -7.55 22.91 22.22
N LEU A 281 -7.63 22.32 21.02
CA LEU A 281 -8.62 22.72 20.01
C LEU A 281 -10.04 22.37 20.48
N ASP A 282 -11.01 23.23 20.16
CA ASP A 282 -12.44 22.95 20.40
C ASP A 282 -12.96 21.99 19.31
N LEU A 283 -12.38 20.79 19.20
CA LEU A 283 -12.75 19.73 18.27
C LEU A 283 -12.65 18.38 18.96
N GLU A 284 -13.54 17.45 18.60
CA GLU A 284 -13.48 16.05 19.04
C GLU A 284 -13.46 15.18 17.79
N VAL A 285 -12.54 14.21 17.72
CA VAL A 285 -12.51 13.20 16.67
C VAL A 285 -13.01 11.89 17.24
N ASN A 286 -14.15 11.42 16.73
CA ASN A 286 -14.74 10.14 17.08
C ASN A 286 -14.43 9.12 15.99
N ALA A 287 -13.47 8.26 16.29
CA ALA A 287 -13.05 7.17 15.41
C ALA A 287 -13.83 5.88 15.71
N MET A 288 -14.37 5.26 14.67
CA MET A 288 -15.06 3.97 14.76
C MET A 288 -14.27 2.89 14.03
N PHE A 289 -13.96 1.81 14.74
CA PHE A 289 -13.17 0.70 14.21
C PHE A 289 -14.05 -0.51 13.88
N GLU A 290 -13.76 -1.16 12.75
CA GLU A 290 -14.33 -2.45 12.35
C GLU A 290 -13.23 -3.36 11.78
N ASP A 291 -13.24 -4.63 12.18
CA ASP A 291 -12.26 -5.63 11.73
C ASP A 291 -12.66 -6.26 10.39
N THR A 292 -11.81 -6.12 9.39
CA THR A 292 -12.03 -6.75 8.07
C THR A 292 -11.77 -8.24 8.06
N GLN A 293 -11.02 -8.79 9.02
CA GLN A 293 -10.58 -10.19 9.05
C GLN A 293 -9.84 -10.64 7.77
N THR A 294 -9.31 -9.68 7.01
CA THR A 294 -8.83 -9.89 5.63
C THR A 294 -9.89 -10.58 4.73
N SER A 295 -11.18 -10.34 4.95
CA SER A 295 -12.29 -11.07 4.29
C SER A 295 -13.25 -10.09 3.60
N PRO A 296 -13.61 -10.33 2.32
CA PRO A 296 -14.56 -9.47 1.61
C PRO A 296 -15.90 -9.34 2.33
N ASP A 297 -16.47 -10.46 2.79
CA ASP A 297 -17.77 -10.49 3.47
C ASP A 297 -17.75 -9.69 4.79
N GLN A 298 -16.67 -9.84 5.57
CA GLN A 298 -16.51 -9.12 6.84
C GLN A 298 -16.23 -7.63 6.60
N GLY A 299 -15.42 -7.30 5.59
CA GLY A 299 -15.20 -5.92 5.16
C GLY A 299 -16.48 -5.22 4.75
N VAL A 300 -17.34 -5.87 3.94
CA VAL A 300 -18.65 -5.32 3.54
C VAL A 300 -19.56 -5.13 4.76
N SER A 301 -19.61 -6.10 5.68
CA SER A 301 -20.39 -5.99 6.91
C SER A 301 -19.90 -4.87 7.84
N GLY A 302 -18.59 -4.72 8.01
CA GLY A 302 -17.97 -3.66 8.80
C GLY A 302 -18.24 -2.29 8.17
N ALA A 303 -18.03 -2.15 6.86
CA ALA A 303 -18.35 -0.93 6.12
C ALA A 303 -19.82 -0.53 6.29
N GLN A 304 -20.76 -1.48 6.17
CA GLN A 304 -22.19 -1.21 6.39
C GLN A 304 -22.49 -0.71 7.81
N SER A 305 -21.75 -1.19 8.81
CA SER A 305 -21.87 -0.75 10.21
C SER A 305 -21.39 0.70 10.37
N LEU A 306 -20.24 1.05 9.78
CA LEU A 306 -19.72 2.42 9.76
C LEU A 306 -20.67 3.39 9.03
N VAL A 307 -21.16 3.02 7.84
CA VAL A 307 -22.14 3.82 7.10
C VAL A 307 -23.44 4.00 7.90
N SER A 308 -23.92 2.94 8.54
CA SER A 308 -25.14 3.01 9.38
C SER A 308 -24.96 3.92 10.61
N ALA A 309 -23.73 4.07 11.10
CA ALA A 309 -23.38 4.99 12.17
C ALA A 309 -23.20 6.45 11.69
N GLY A 310 -23.28 6.70 10.37
CA GLY A 310 -23.16 8.02 9.78
C GLY A 310 -21.73 8.48 9.54
N VAL A 311 -20.77 7.55 9.51
CA VAL A 311 -19.36 7.86 9.22
C VAL A 311 -19.22 8.32 7.76
N PRO A 312 -18.72 9.54 7.49
CA PRO A 312 -18.65 10.10 6.14
C PRO A 312 -17.40 9.66 5.36
N ALA A 313 -16.36 9.22 6.07
CA ALA A 313 -15.08 8.84 5.49
C ALA A 313 -14.37 7.75 6.30
N VAL A 314 -13.71 6.83 5.62
CA VAL A 314 -13.13 5.62 6.22
C VAL A 314 -11.69 5.41 5.73
N CYS A 315 -10.75 5.28 6.66
CA CYS A 315 -9.42 4.74 6.39
C CYS A 315 -9.53 3.23 6.21
N GLY A 316 -9.28 2.75 5.00
CA GLY A 316 -9.38 1.34 4.66
C GLY A 316 -9.88 1.10 3.23
N THR A 317 -9.86 -0.14 2.77
CA THR A 317 -9.38 -1.34 3.51
C THR A 317 -7.96 -1.72 3.14
N ALA A 318 -7.32 -2.61 3.90
CA ALA A 318 -5.93 -2.97 3.65
C ALA A 318 -5.72 -3.85 2.41
N SER A 319 -6.53 -4.89 2.24
CA SER A 319 -6.42 -5.83 1.10
C SER A 319 -7.27 -5.35 -0.08
N SER A 320 -6.72 -5.33 -1.29
CA SER A 320 -7.51 -5.02 -2.50
C SER A 320 -8.67 -5.97 -2.75
N GLY A 321 -8.52 -7.24 -2.34
CA GLY A 321 -9.61 -8.21 -2.38
C GLY A 321 -10.78 -7.87 -1.45
N VAL A 322 -10.57 -6.99 -0.47
CA VAL A 322 -11.62 -6.44 0.42
C VAL A 322 -12.04 -5.04 -0.03
N ASN A 323 -11.09 -4.22 -0.48
CA ASN A 323 -11.32 -2.83 -0.84
C ASN A 323 -12.28 -2.70 -2.03
N VAL A 324 -12.03 -3.42 -3.12
CA VAL A 324 -12.87 -3.37 -4.33
C VAL A 324 -14.34 -3.67 -4.03
N PRO A 325 -14.72 -4.80 -3.36
CA PRO A 325 -16.12 -5.05 -3.03
C PRO A 325 -16.69 -4.05 -2.03
N VAL A 326 -15.93 -3.62 -1.00
CA VAL A 326 -16.38 -2.59 -0.06
C VAL A 326 -16.69 -1.27 -0.76
N SER A 327 -15.81 -0.83 -1.66
CA SER A 327 -15.99 0.39 -2.44
C SER A 327 -17.24 0.31 -3.31
N GLN A 328 -17.40 -0.77 -4.07
CA GLN A 328 -18.48 -0.94 -5.04
C GLN A 328 -19.85 -1.18 -4.38
N GLU A 329 -19.89 -1.94 -3.29
CA GLU A 329 -21.14 -2.36 -2.66
C GLU A 329 -21.60 -1.40 -1.55
N VAL A 330 -20.67 -0.67 -0.93
CA VAL A 330 -20.97 0.14 0.26
C VAL A 330 -20.56 1.60 0.10
N PHE A 331 -19.29 1.92 -0.11
CA PHE A 331 -18.84 3.32 -0.07
C PHE A 331 -19.42 4.17 -1.19
N ILE A 332 -19.23 3.78 -2.45
CA ILE A 332 -19.71 4.55 -3.61
C ILE A 332 -21.25 4.70 -3.59
N PRO A 333 -22.06 3.64 -3.37
CA PRO A 333 -23.52 3.77 -3.34
C PRO A 333 -24.07 4.63 -2.19
N ASN A 334 -23.31 4.79 -1.09
CA ASN A 334 -23.71 5.58 0.06
C ASN A 334 -22.97 6.93 0.15
N GLU A 335 -22.23 7.31 -0.90
CA GLU A 335 -21.48 8.57 -0.97
C GLU A 335 -20.49 8.74 0.21
N VAL A 336 -19.87 7.65 0.65
CA VAL A 336 -18.85 7.64 1.71
C VAL A 336 -17.47 7.60 1.08
N VAL A 337 -16.56 8.41 1.61
CA VAL A 337 -15.17 8.46 1.13
C VAL A 337 -14.37 7.29 1.69
N GLY A 338 -13.69 6.53 0.83
CA GLY A 338 -12.71 5.53 1.24
C GLY A 338 -11.30 6.01 0.94
N CYS A 339 -10.38 5.95 1.91
CA CYS A 339 -8.96 6.19 1.68
C CYS A 339 -8.15 4.98 2.15
N SER A 340 -7.75 4.12 1.22
CA SER A 340 -7.02 2.89 1.57
C SER A 340 -5.53 3.19 1.84
N PRO A 341 -4.96 2.68 2.94
CA PRO A 341 -3.53 2.84 3.20
C PRO A 341 -2.63 1.79 2.54
N SER A 342 -3.18 0.71 1.96
CA SER A 342 -2.36 -0.40 1.45
C SER A 342 -2.97 -1.22 0.30
N SER A 343 -4.12 -0.81 -0.25
CA SER A 343 -4.73 -1.51 -1.38
C SER A 343 -4.07 -1.05 -2.70
N THR A 344 -3.10 -1.82 -3.18
CA THR A 344 -2.22 -1.44 -4.30
C THR A 344 -2.73 -1.87 -5.68
N ALA A 345 -3.73 -2.74 -5.77
CA ALA A 345 -4.16 -3.32 -7.05
C ALA A 345 -4.61 -2.27 -8.08
N LEU A 346 -4.37 -2.55 -9.37
CA LEU A 346 -4.80 -1.68 -10.48
C LEU A 346 -6.32 -1.52 -10.57
N SER A 347 -7.08 -2.49 -10.06
CA SER A 347 -8.55 -2.45 -10.03
C SER A 347 -9.06 -1.22 -9.27
N VAL A 348 -8.35 -0.80 -8.20
CA VAL A 348 -8.68 0.38 -7.38
C VAL A 348 -8.60 1.65 -8.22
N THR A 349 -7.48 1.86 -8.93
CA THR A 349 -7.31 2.99 -9.88
C THR A 349 -8.43 3.05 -10.91
N ASN A 350 -8.93 1.88 -11.33
CA ASN A 350 -9.87 1.74 -12.43
C ASN A 350 -11.35 1.79 -12.00
N LEU A 351 -11.64 1.96 -10.71
CA LEU A 351 -13.00 2.06 -10.22
C LEU A 351 -13.74 3.24 -10.87
N GLU A 352 -15.01 3.03 -11.22
CA GLU A 352 -15.94 4.12 -11.52
C GLU A 352 -16.53 4.59 -10.19
N ASP A 353 -15.84 5.53 -9.55
CA ASP A 353 -16.02 5.84 -8.14
C ASP A 353 -16.55 7.26 -7.86
N ASP A 354 -16.71 8.09 -8.89
CA ASP A 354 -17.12 9.50 -8.75
C ASP A 354 -16.25 10.27 -7.73
N ASP A 355 -14.94 9.99 -7.71
CA ASP A 355 -13.95 10.54 -6.77
C ASP A 355 -14.20 10.17 -5.30
N TYR A 356 -14.93 9.09 -4.97
CA TYR A 356 -15.10 8.66 -3.57
C TYR A 356 -13.95 7.79 -3.05
N ILE A 357 -13.10 7.23 -3.91
CA ILE A 357 -12.07 6.27 -3.50
C ILE A 357 -10.67 6.84 -3.76
N PHE A 358 -9.88 6.92 -2.69
CA PHE A 358 -8.49 7.36 -2.68
C PHE A 358 -7.61 6.29 -2.05
N ARG A 359 -6.29 6.46 -2.18
CA ARG A 359 -5.32 5.68 -1.41
C ARG A 359 -4.00 6.40 -1.21
N THR A 360 -3.39 6.19 -0.05
CA THR A 360 -2.04 6.69 0.26
C THR A 360 -0.94 5.70 -0.13
N ALA A 361 -1.30 4.45 -0.46
CA ALA A 361 -0.39 3.50 -1.10
C ALA A 361 -0.34 3.69 -2.63
N PRO A 362 0.84 3.53 -3.26
CA PRO A 362 0.97 3.61 -4.70
C PRO A 362 0.39 2.37 -5.41
N SER A 363 0.16 2.51 -6.71
CA SER A 363 -0.37 1.45 -7.57
C SER A 363 0.67 0.37 -7.90
N ASP A 364 0.23 -0.89 -7.91
CA ASP A 364 0.95 -2.07 -8.40
C ASP A 364 1.41 -1.92 -9.87
N LEU A 365 0.87 -0.93 -10.61
CA LEU A 365 1.32 -0.59 -11.96
C LEU A 365 2.84 -0.38 -12.00
N LEU A 366 3.37 0.31 -10.99
CA LEU A 366 4.79 0.58 -10.83
C LEU A 366 5.51 -0.60 -10.18
N GLN A 367 4.92 -1.19 -9.13
CA GLN A 367 5.57 -2.29 -8.40
C GLN A 367 5.82 -3.52 -9.27
N GLY A 368 4.85 -3.90 -10.10
CA GLY A 368 5.03 -5.03 -11.03
C GLY A 368 6.18 -4.79 -12.02
N ALA A 369 6.42 -3.54 -12.42
CA ALA A 369 7.56 -3.19 -13.26
C ALA A 369 8.89 -3.25 -12.49
N VAL A 370 8.94 -2.73 -11.26
CA VAL A 370 10.12 -2.83 -10.38
C VAL A 370 10.45 -4.30 -10.09
N MET A 371 9.45 -5.13 -9.80
CA MET A 371 9.64 -6.56 -9.58
C MET A 371 10.20 -7.27 -10.82
N ALA A 372 9.64 -7.00 -12.00
CA ALA A 372 10.14 -7.56 -13.26
C ALA A 372 11.60 -7.14 -13.54
N GLN A 373 11.93 -5.87 -13.30
CA GLN A 373 13.30 -5.36 -13.41
C GLN A 373 14.25 -6.06 -12.43
N VAL A 374 13.86 -6.20 -11.15
CA VAL A 374 14.68 -6.88 -10.14
C VAL A 374 14.92 -8.34 -10.53
N SER A 375 13.87 -9.04 -10.98
CA SER A 375 14.00 -10.42 -11.45
C SER A 375 14.98 -10.57 -12.62
N ALA A 376 14.90 -9.68 -13.61
CA ALA A 376 15.73 -9.76 -14.81
C ALA A 376 17.17 -9.28 -14.58
N GLU A 377 17.34 -8.17 -13.86
CA GLU A 377 18.63 -7.46 -13.78
C GLU A 377 19.43 -7.80 -12.52
N ARG A 378 18.76 -7.98 -11.38
CA ARG A 378 19.42 -8.27 -10.09
C ARG A 378 19.52 -9.77 -9.82
N LEU A 379 18.44 -10.51 -10.09
CA LEU A 379 18.42 -11.97 -9.94
C LEU A 379 18.91 -12.68 -11.21
N GLU A 380 19.17 -11.93 -12.30
CA GLU A 380 19.67 -12.46 -13.58
C GLU A 380 18.78 -13.58 -14.16
N GLY A 381 17.49 -13.59 -13.82
CA GLY A 381 16.53 -14.62 -14.21
C GLY A 381 16.03 -14.45 -15.64
N ALA A 382 16.08 -15.52 -16.43
CA ALA A 382 15.51 -15.55 -17.78
C ALA A 382 14.09 -16.14 -17.77
N THR A 383 13.80 -17.02 -16.82
CA THR A 383 12.50 -17.68 -16.64
C THR A 383 11.93 -17.40 -15.25
N ALA A 384 10.62 -17.22 -15.17
CA ALA A 384 9.92 -17.05 -13.90
C ALA A 384 8.67 -17.92 -13.82
N SER A 385 8.23 -18.26 -12.61
CA SER A 385 6.83 -18.65 -12.36
C SER A 385 6.24 -17.80 -11.26
N THR A 386 4.93 -17.60 -11.30
CA THR A 386 4.21 -16.84 -10.28
C THR A 386 3.37 -17.76 -9.40
N LEU A 387 3.44 -17.53 -8.09
CA LEU A 387 2.50 -18.02 -7.10
C LEU A 387 1.76 -16.80 -6.55
N TYR A 388 0.44 -16.77 -6.65
CA TYR A 388 -0.32 -15.61 -6.18
C TYR A 388 -1.56 -15.97 -5.37
N VAL A 389 -1.82 -15.19 -4.32
CA VAL A 389 -3.05 -15.31 -3.53
C VAL A 389 -4.28 -15.10 -4.42
N ASN A 390 -5.27 -15.97 -4.31
CA ASN A 390 -6.46 -16.01 -5.16
C ASN A 390 -7.45 -14.88 -4.81
N ASN A 391 -7.07 -13.66 -5.15
CA ASN A 391 -7.90 -12.47 -5.07
C ASN A 391 -7.43 -11.42 -6.10
N ASP A 392 -8.10 -10.28 -6.11
CA ASP A 392 -7.83 -9.18 -7.03
C ASP A 392 -6.40 -8.62 -6.90
N TYR A 393 -5.82 -8.56 -5.69
CA TYR A 393 -4.43 -8.16 -5.50
C TYR A 393 -3.44 -9.12 -6.18
N GLY A 394 -3.51 -10.41 -5.82
CA GLY A 394 -2.58 -11.40 -6.32
C GLY A 394 -2.65 -11.56 -7.84
N GLN A 395 -3.87 -11.57 -8.38
CA GLN A 395 -4.10 -11.68 -9.82
C GLN A 395 -3.52 -10.47 -10.58
N GLN A 396 -3.91 -9.25 -10.19
CA GLN A 396 -3.52 -8.05 -10.95
C GLN A 396 -2.01 -7.81 -10.92
N LEU A 397 -1.35 -8.08 -9.80
CA LEU A 397 0.10 -7.94 -9.68
C LEU A 397 0.85 -9.05 -10.44
N SER A 398 0.36 -10.30 -10.43
CA SER A 398 0.92 -11.40 -11.24
C SER A 398 0.84 -11.09 -12.73
N GLU A 399 -0.31 -10.61 -13.20
CA GLU A 399 -0.52 -10.24 -14.59
C GLU A 399 0.39 -9.07 -15.00
N ARG A 400 0.51 -8.04 -14.14
CA ARG A 400 1.37 -6.89 -14.41
C ARG A 400 2.85 -7.26 -14.44
N TYR A 401 3.32 -8.07 -13.48
CA TYR A 401 4.69 -8.58 -13.48
C TYR A 401 4.98 -9.36 -14.77
N THR A 402 4.10 -10.28 -15.15
CA THR A 402 4.26 -11.11 -16.34
C THR A 402 4.36 -10.26 -17.61
N GLU A 403 3.45 -9.29 -17.77
CA GLU A 403 3.47 -8.38 -18.90
C GLU A 403 4.81 -7.66 -19.04
N VAL A 404 5.34 -7.08 -17.96
CA VAL A 404 6.59 -6.30 -18.00
C VAL A 404 7.80 -7.22 -18.18
N PHE A 405 7.85 -8.35 -17.48
CA PHE A 405 8.96 -9.29 -17.57
C PHE A 405 9.13 -9.83 -18.99
N GLU A 406 8.04 -10.17 -19.67
CA GLU A 406 8.08 -10.68 -21.05
C GLU A 406 8.31 -9.58 -22.10
N SER A 407 7.70 -8.39 -21.92
CA SER A 407 7.72 -7.36 -22.97
C SER A 407 8.89 -6.38 -22.89
N GLU A 408 9.44 -6.14 -21.70
CA GLU A 408 10.50 -5.15 -21.47
C GLU A 408 11.85 -5.78 -21.10
N HIS A 409 11.86 -7.01 -20.60
CA HIS A 409 13.06 -7.69 -20.10
C HIS A 409 13.42 -9.00 -20.82
N ASP A 410 12.74 -9.34 -21.93
CA ASP A 410 12.95 -10.56 -22.71
C ASP A 410 12.84 -11.87 -21.88
N GLY A 411 12.14 -11.83 -20.74
CA GLY A 411 11.91 -12.99 -19.87
C GLY A 411 10.75 -13.87 -20.34
N GLU A 412 10.63 -15.06 -19.76
CA GLU A 412 9.53 -16.00 -20.02
C GLU A 412 8.85 -16.43 -18.71
N VAL A 413 7.52 -16.28 -18.61
CA VAL A 413 6.76 -16.80 -17.47
C VAL A 413 6.22 -18.19 -17.78
N LEU A 414 6.74 -19.22 -17.10
CA LEU A 414 6.39 -20.63 -17.33
C LEU A 414 5.01 -20.97 -16.78
N ASN A 415 4.75 -20.61 -15.53
CA ASN A 415 3.50 -20.90 -14.84
C ASN A 415 2.98 -19.69 -14.07
N GLN A 416 1.65 -19.57 -13.99
CA GLN A 416 0.95 -18.64 -13.11
C GLN A 416 -0.07 -19.41 -12.26
N VAL A 417 0.26 -19.63 -10.99
CA VAL A 417 -0.46 -20.56 -10.11
C VAL A 417 -1.12 -19.79 -8.96
N SER A 418 -2.44 -19.84 -8.88
CA SER A 418 -3.17 -19.25 -7.77
C SER A 418 -3.21 -20.19 -6.55
N PHE A 419 -3.23 -19.61 -5.34
CA PHE A 419 -3.42 -20.34 -4.09
C PHE A 419 -4.46 -19.65 -3.19
N ASN A 420 -5.19 -20.44 -2.41
CA ASN A 420 -6.16 -19.89 -1.44
C ASN A 420 -5.48 -19.61 -0.10
N LYS A 421 -6.07 -18.70 0.67
CA LYS A 421 -5.57 -18.37 2.02
C LYS A 421 -5.92 -19.47 3.02
N GLY A 422 -5.08 -19.63 4.04
CA GLY A 422 -5.37 -20.51 5.18
C GLY A 422 -5.35 -22.01 4.86
N GLU A 423 -4.64 -22.43 3.80
CA GLU A 423 -4.46 -23.86 3.53
C GLU A 423 -3.42 -24.45 4.49
N SER A 424 -3.63 -25.70 4.91
CA SER A 424 -2.68 -26.40 5.78
C SER A 424 -1.39 -26.82 5.07
N SER A 425 -1.38 -26.76 3.73
CA SER A 425 -0.22 -27.07 2.90
C SER A 425 -0.40 -26.46 1.51
N TYR A 426 0.70 -26.00 0.94
CA TYR A 426 0.84 -25.40 -0.38
C TYR A 426 1.68 -26.27 -1.33
N SER A 427 2.07 -27.49 -0.95
CA SER A 427 2.96 -28.34 -1.76
C SER A 427 2.48 -28.55 -3.21
N ASN A 428 1.18 -28.68 -3.43
CA ASN A 428 0.63 -28.89 -4.78
C ASN A 428 0.79 -27.66 -5.69
N VAL A 429 0.62 -26.45 -5.15
CA VAL A 429 0.79 -25.22 -5.95
C VAL A 429 2.27 -24.93 -6.17
N ILE A 430 3.12 -25.24 -5.20
CA ILE A 430 4.58 -25.17 -5.32
C ILE A 430 5.06 -26.13 -6.42
N GLU A 431 4.61 -27.39 -6.43
CA GLU A 431 4.99 -28.36 -7.47
C GLU A 431 4.58 -27.89 -8.89
N GLN A 432 3.39 -27.29 -9.01
CA GLN A 432 2.95 -26.70 -10.28
C GLN A 432 3.82 -25.52 -10.71
N ALA A 433 4.15 -24.61 -9.79
CA ALA A 433 4.99 -23.45 -10.08
C ALA A 433 6.45 -23.83 -10.43
N LEU A 434 6.94 -24.96 -9.93
CA LEU A 434 8.28 -25.47 -10.21
C LEU A 434 8.36 -26.40 -11.43
N SER A 435 7.23 -26.66 -12.11
CA SER A 435 7.22 -27.49 -13.33
C SER A 435 7.70 -26.72 -14.57
N GLU A 436 8.35 -27.42 -15.50
CA GLU A 436 8.83 -26.88 -16.79
C GLU A 436 7.71 -26.66 -17.82
#